data_AF-A0A0R3QD10-F1
#
_entry.id   AF-A0A0R3QD10-F1
#
_cell.length_a   1.000
_cell.length_b   1.000
_cell.length_c   1.000
_cell.angle_alpha   90.00
_cell.angle_beta   90.00
_cell.angle_gamma   90.00
#
_symmetry.space_group_name_H-M   'P 1'
#
loop_
_entity.id
_entity.type
_entity.pdbx_description
1 polymer ?
#
loop_
_entity_poly.entity_id
_entity_poly.type
_entity_poly.pdbx_seq_one_letter_code
_entity_poly.pdbx_strand_id
1 'polypeptide(L)'
;QKGYHHRTEVNKKIYRIAKSCLTEEGRRNGGTDYDITEKSINPMGGFPHYGLVNQDFVLIRGCCMGSKKRPITLRKSLITQTKRFAYEKINLKWIDTSSKFGHGRFQTHAEKKAFMGKLKKDFVAA
;
A
#
# COMPACT_ATOMS: atom_id res chain seq x y z
N GLN A 1 10.40 -27.33 -17.01
CA GLN A 1 9.44 -26.22 -16.77
C GLN A 1 9.92 -25.32 -15.64
N LYS A 2 9.78 -23.99 -15.74
CA LYS A 2 10.20 -23.01 -14.72
C LYS A 2 9.08 -22.00 -14.42
N GLY A 3 8.24 -22.26 -13.42
CA GLY A 3 7.19 -21.33 -12.97
C GLY A 3 5.83 -22.00 -12.76
N TYR A 4 4.86 -21.21 -12.28
CA TYR A 4 3.47 -21.66 -12.03
C TYR A 4 3.31 -22.80 -11.00
N HIS A 5 4.29 -22.98 -10.11
CA HIS A 5 4.19 -23.97 -9.04
C HIS A 5 3.38 -23.45 -7.85
N HIS A 6 2.66 -24.36 -7.18
CA HIS A 6 2.08 -24.06 -5.88
C HIS A 6 3.18 -23.90 -4.82
N ARG A 7 3.02 -22.91 -3.95
CA ARG A 7 3.99 -22.55 -2.93
C ARG A 7 3.25 -22.10 -1.67
N THR A 8 3.73 -22.57 -0.53
CA THR A 8 3.26 -22.13 0.79
C THR A 8 4.40 -21.37 1.44
N GLU A 9 4.24 -20.05 1.56
CA GLU A 9 5.15 -19.24 2.37
C GLU A 9 4.65 -19.14 3.80
N VAL A 10 5.57 -19.22 4.76
CA VAL A 10 5.26 -19.21 6.19
C VAL A 10 5.78 -17.94 6.87
N ASN A 11 5.17 -17.60 8.00
CA ASN A 11 5.66 -16.57 8.93
C ASN A 11 5.76 -15.16 8.34
N LYS A 12 4.88 -14.81 7.40
CA LYS A 12 4.75 -13.46 6.86
C LYS A 12 4.02 -12.58 7.88
N LYS A 13 4.71 -11.58 8.41
CA LYS A 13 4.16 -10.68 9.42
C LYS A 13 3.20 -9.68 8.80
N ILE A 14 2.06 -9.46 9.44
CA ILE A 14 1.11 -8.42 9.06
C ILE A 14 1.52 -7.13 9.77
N TYR A 15 1.69 -6.06 9.02
CA TYR A 15 1.98 -4.71 9.54
C TYR A 15 0.72 -3.90 9.78
N ARG A 16 -0.30 -4.06 8.93
CA ARG A 16 -1.56 -3.33 9.04
C ARG A 16 -2.70 -4.15 8.44
N ILE A 17 -3.85 -4.11 9.09
CA ILE A 17 -5.14 -4.46 8.51
C ILE A 17 -5.92 -3.16 8.50
N ALA A 18 -6.39 -2.74 7.33
CA ALA A 18 -7.00 -1.44 7.16
C ALA A 18 -8.29 -1.53 6.35
N LYS A 19 -9.18 -0.59 6.65
CA LYS A 19 -10.47 -0.46 5.99
C LYS A 19 -10.35 0.23 4.64
N SER A 20 -11.32 -0.06 3.78
CA SER A 20 -11.57 0.58 2.50
C SER A 20 -11.37 2.11 2.55
N CYS A 21 -10.76 2.69 1.51
CA CYS A 21 -10.66 4.15 1.40
C CYS A 21 -12.01 4.83 1.07
N LEU A 22 -13.05 4.06 0.78
CA LEU A 22 -14.39 4.55 0.50
C LEU A 22 -15.22 4.74 1.78
N THR A 23 -14.78 4.19 2.91
CA THR A 23 -15.41 4.42 4.22
C THR A 23 -14.79 5.62 4.90
N GLU A 24 -15.58 6.32 5.74
CA GLU A 24 -15.10 7.48 6.50
C GLU A 24 -13.88 7.13 7.37
N GLU A 25 -13.92 5.97 8.04
CA GLU A 25 -12.84 5.47 8.88
C GLU A 25 -11.55 5.15 8.10
N GLY A 26 -11.68 4.74 6.83
CA GLY A 26 -10.56 4.29 6.00
C GLY A 26 -10.06 5.33 5.00
N ARG A 27 -10.66 6.53 4.93
CA ARG A 27 -10.24 7.60 4.01
C ARG A 27 -8.74 7.91 4.12
N ARG A 28 -8.19 7.86 5.34
CA ARG A 28 -6.77 8.06 5.65
C ARG A 28 -6.02 6.74 5.89
N ASN A 29 -6.39 5.65 5.22
CA ASN A 29 -5.77 4.34 5.43
C ASN A 29 -4.27 4.24 5.03
N GLY A 30 -3.74 5.21 4.28
CA GLY A 30 -2.32 5.36 3.96
C GLY A 30 -1.54 6.27 4.92
N GLY A 31 -2.20 6.99 5.82
CA GLY A 31 -1.57 7.82 6.84
C GLY A 31 -1.08 7.01 8.06
N THR A 32 -0.43 7.70 9.00
CA THR A 32 -0.02 7.15 10.31
C THR A 32 -0.20 8.21 11.39
N ASP A 33 -0.07 7.86 12.67
CA ASP A 33 -0.17 8.85 13.75
C ASP A 33 0.93 9.93 13.67
N TYR A 34 2.07 9.61 13.07
CA TYR A 34 3.18 10.54 12.85
C TYR A 34 3.08 11.32 11.53
N ASP A 35 2.31 10.82 10.57
CA ASP A 35 2.14 11.40 9.25
C ASP A 35 0.69 11.85 9.07
N ILE A 36 0.46 13.13 9.38
CA ILE A 36 -0.85 13.81 9.34
C ILE A 36 -1.40 14.00 7.92
N THR A 37 -0.64 13.65 6.88
CA THR A 37 -1.12 13.78 5.51
C THR A 37 -2.34 12.89 5.25
N GLU A 38 -3.37 13.47 4.64
CA GLU A 38 -4.54 12.72 4.19
C GLU A 38 -4.20 12.01 2.88
N LYS A 39 -3.81 10.74 3.01
CA LYS A 39 -3.50 9.88 1.87
C LYS A 39 -4.07 8.48 2.04
N SER A 40 -4.50 7.92 0.92
CA SER A 40 -4.88 6.50 0.83
C SER A 40 -3.64 5.64 0.58
N ILE A 41 -3.76 4.31 0.74
CA ILE A 41 -2.68 3.36 0.42
C ILE A 41 -2.29 3.37 -1.06
N ASN A 42 -3.15 3.91 -1.93
CA ASN A 42 -2.91 3.90 -3.37
C ASN A 42 -1.81 4.89 -3.75
N PRO A 43 -0.74 4.43 -4.44
CA PRO A 43 0.27 5.33 -4.94
C PRO A 43 -0.31 6.27 -6.01
N MET A 44 0.31 7.42 -6.24
CA MET A 44 -0.15 8.32 -7.31
C MET A 44 -0.18 7.61 -8.68
N GLY A 45 -1.34 7.60 -9.33
CA GLY A 45 -1.60 6.87 -10.57
C GLY A 45 -1.99 5.40 -10.39
N GLY A 46 -2.12 4.91 -9.15
CA GLY A 46 -2.52 3.55 -8.82
C GLY A 46 -1.37 2.53 -8.88
N PHE A 47 -1.65 1.30 -8.44
CA PHE A 47 -0.66 0.22 -8.46
C PHE A 47 -0.44 -0.26 -9.91
N PRO A 48 0.81 -0.30 -10.42
CA PRO A 48 1.08 -0.68 -11.80
C PRO A 48 0.58 -2.09 -12.11
N HIS A 49 -0.20 -2.25 -13.18
CA HIS A 49 -0.85 -3.50 -13.59
C HIS A 49 -1.89 -4.07 -12.61
N TYR A 50 -2.30 -3.33 -11.58
CA TYR A 50 -3.40 -3.70 -10.70
C TYR A 50 -4.55 -2.68 -10.81
N GLY A 51 -4.29 -1.43 -10.42
CA GLY A 51 -5.31 -0.37 -10.31
C GLY A 51 -5.37 0.21 -8.90
N LEU A 52 -6.56 0.64 -8.49
CA LEU A 52 -6.83 1.18 -7.16
C LEU A 52 -7.31 0.08 -6.21
N VAL A 53 -6.81 0.11 -4.99
CA VAL A 53 -7.28 -0.69 -3.86
C VAL A 53 -8.37 0.11 -3.16
N ASN A 54 -9.62 -0.23 -3.49
CA ASN A 54 -10.80 0.42 -2.92
C ASN A 54 -11.36 -0.34 -1.71
N GLN A 55 -10.94 -1.58 -1.47
CA GLN A 55 -11.49 -2.43 -0.40
C GLN A 55 -10.53 -2.53 0.78
N ASP A 56 -10.99 -3.24 1.83
CA ASP A 56 -10.18 -3.63 2.97
C ASP A 56 -8.91 -4.37 2.48
N PHE A 57 -7.78 -4.11 3.15
CA PHE A 57 -6.50 -4.68 2.75
C PHE A 57 -5.62 -5.09 3.92
N VAL A 58 -4.64 -5.94 3.62
CA VAL A 58 -3.61 -6.38 4.55
C VAL A 58 -2.25 -5.97 3.99
N LEU A 59 -1.47 -5.26 4.81
CA LEU A 59 -0.09 -4.93 4.48
C LEU A 59 0.84 -5.96 5.11
N ILE A 60 1.58 -6.69 4.27
CA ILE A 60 2.45 -7.79 4.68
C ILE A 60 3.91 -7.35 4.59
N ARG A 61 4.73 -7.84 5.52
CA ARG A 61 6.18 -7.68 5.46
C ARG A 61 6.77 -8.44 4.26
N GLY A 62 7.47 -7.72 3.38
CA GLY A 62 8.19 -8.29 2.25
C GLY A 62 7.28 -8.60 1.06
N CYS A 63 7.68 -9.56 0.24
CA CYS A 63 6.91 -10.02 -0.92
C CYS A 63 6.03 -11.24 -0.61
N CYS A 64 5.10 -11.52 -1.51
CA CYS A 64 4.33 -12.76 -1.57
C CYS A 64 4.49 -13.43 -2.94
N MET A 65 4.18 -14.72 -3.01
CA MET A 65 4.27 -15.49 -4.26
C MET A 65 3.24 -15.05 -5.29
N GLY A 66 3.67 -15.02 -6.54
CA GLY A 66 2.80 -14.78 -7.69
C GLY A 66 2.88 -13.37 -8.25
N SER A 67 2.23 -13.19 -9.41
CA SER A 67 2.08 -11.89 -10.04
C SER A 67 0.98 -11.07 -9.40
N LYS A 68 0.97 -9.76 -9.67
CA LYS A 68 -0.14 -8.86 -9.34
C LYS A 68 -1.47 -9.44 -9.90
N LYS A 69 -2.58 -9.20 -9.20
CA LYS A 69 -3.93 -9.77 -9.47
C LYS A 69 -4.10 -11.27 -9.18
N ARG A 70 -3.06 -12.02 -8.81
CA ARG A 70 -3.21 -13.43 -8.44
C ARG A 70 -3.98 -13.55 -7.12
N PRO A 71 -5.02 -14.38 -7.03
CA PRO A 71 -5.66 -14.68 -5.75
C PRO A 71 -4.69 -15.44 -4.83
N ILE A 72 -4.64 -15.04 -3.56
CA ILE A 72 -3.80 -15.64 -2.53
C ILE A 72 -4.67 -16.03 -1.34
N THR A 73 -4.51 -17.26 -0.86
CA THR A 73 -5.20 -17.75 0.33
C THR A 73 -4.34 -17.48 1.57
N LEU A 74 -4.87 -16.70 2.52
CA LEU A 74 -4.22 -16.46 3.81
C LEU A 74 -4.70 -17.50 4.82
N ARG A 75 -3.75 -18.16 5.49
CA ARG A 75 -4.05 -19.15 6.53
C ARG A 75 -3.33 -18.77 7.82
N LYS A 76 -3.99 -18.98 8.97
CA LYS A 76 -3.33 -18.91 10.28
C LYS A 76 -2.16 -19.90 10.34
N SER A 77 -1.13 -19.56 11.09
CA SER A 77 0.00 -20.47 11.32
C SER A 77 -0.49 -21.72 12.04
N LEU A 78 -0.01 -22.89 11.61
CA LEU A 78 -0.24 -24.15 12.34
C LEU A 78 0.61 -24.25 13.60
N ILE A 79 1.76 -23.59 13.59
CA ILE A 79 2.73 -23.62 14.69
C ILE A 79 2.67 -22.28 15.41
N THR A 80 2.62 -22.32 16.74
CA THR A 80 2.68 -21.13 17.58
C THR A 80 4.04 -20.45 17.39
N GLN A 81 4.01 -19.16 17.05
CA GLN A 81 5.23 -18.39 16.79
C GLN A 81 5.81 -17.91 18.12
N THR A 82 6.91 -18.53 18.58
CA THR A 82 7.54 -18.20 19.88
C THR A 82 8.68 -17.18 19.76
N LYS A 83 9.17 -16.91 18.55
CA LYS A 83 10.31 -16.02 18.33
C LYS A 83 9.95 -14.57 18.68
N ARG A 84 10.88 -13.85 19.33
CA ARG A 84 10.70 -12.41 19.70
C ARG A 84 10.25 -11.53 18.53
N PHE A 85 10.79 -11.79 17.34
CA PHE A 85 10.41 -11.10 16.11
C PHE A 85 8.90 -11.20 15.78
N ALA A 86 8.25 -12.32 16.12
CA ALA A 86 6.81 -12.48 15.90
C ALA A 86 5.97 -11.57 16.81
N TYR A 87 6.43 -11.34 18.05
CA TYR A 87 5.74 -10.54 19.07
C TYR A 87 6.05 -9.05 19.05
N GLU A 88 7.02 -8.61 18.25
CA GLU A 88 7.35 -7.19 18.12
C GLU A 88 6.11 -6.39 17.69
N LYS A 89 5.75 -5.38 18.49
CA LYS A 89 4.64 -4.46 18.19
C LYS A 89 5.07 -3.53 17.06
N ILE A 90 4.31 -3.55 15.97
CA ILE A 90 4.64 -2.73 14.80
C ILE A 90 4.03 -1.34 14.97
N ASN A 91 4.89 -0.33 14.98
CA ASN A 91 4.49 1.08 14.94
C ASN A 91 4.98 1.70 13.62
N LEU A 92 4.06 1.93 12.69
CA LEU A 92 4.37 2.49 11.37
C LEU A 92 4.46 4.01 11.46
N LYS A 93 5.62 4.56 11.12
CA LYS A 93 5.82 6.03 11.10
C LYS A 93 5.41 6.67 9.78
N TRP A 94 5.67 6.01 8.65
CA TRP A 94 5.41 6.59 7.35
C TRP A 94 5.16 5.48 6.31
N ILE A 95 4.29 5.76 5.34
CA ILE A 95 3.97 4.87 4.22
C ILE A 95 4.15 5.67 2.94
N ASP A 96 4.88 5.10 1.99
CA ASP A 96 5.11 5.71 0.69
C ASP A 96 3.90 5.53 -0.24
N THR A 97 3.34 6.65 -0.67
CA THR A 97 2.26 6.76 -1.67
C THR A 97 2.75 7.45 -2.94
N SER A 98 4.07 7.57 -3.11
CA SER A 98 4.64 8.04 -4.36
C SER A 98 4.33 7.11 -5.52
N SER A 99 4.29 7.68 -6.73
CA SER A 99 4.02 6.90 -7.95
C SER A 99 5.04 5.78 -8.13
N LYS A 100 4.55 4.64 -8.60
CA LYS A 100 5.37 3.48 -9.00
C LYS A 100 5.53 3.35 -10.51
N PHE A 101 5.08 4.35 -11.26
CA PHE A 101 5.39 4.55 -12.66
C PHE A 101 6.63 5.45 -12.75
N GLY A 102 7.79 4.85 -13.03
CA GLY A 102 9.07 5.56 -12.99
C GLY A 102 9.51 5.91 -11.56
N HIS A 103 10.18 7.06 -11.40
CA HIS A 103 10.69 7.53 -10.12
C HIS A 103 9.68 8.46 -9.43
N GLY A 104 9.01 7.97 -8.39
CA GLY A 104 8.04 8.74 -7.61
C GLY A 104 8.70 9.84 -6.76
N ARG A 105 8.24 11.09 -6.91
CA ARG A 105 8.74 12.25 -6.14
C ARG A 105 7.73 12.85 -5.15
N PHE A 106 6.44 12.78 -5.46
CA PHE A 106 5.37 13.39 -4.66
C PHE A 106 4.49 12.30 -4.05
N GLN A 107 4.04 12.51 -2.82
CA GLN A 107 3.15 11.60 -2.08
C GLN A 107 1.69 11.87 -2.41
N THR A 108 1.34 13.13 -2.65
CA THR A 108 -0.01 13.58 -2.94
C THR A 108 -0.09 14.44 -4.22
N HIS A 109 -1.29 14.49 -4.82
CA HIS A 109 -1.56 15.38 -5.95
C HIS A 109 -1.45 16.85 -5.55
N ALA A 110 -1.78 17.18 -4.30
CA ALA A 110 -1.66 18.52 -3.74
C ALA A 110 -0.19 18.97 -3.70
N GLU A 111 0.73 18.13 -3.21
CA GLU A 111 2.17 18.42 -3.24
C GLU A 111 2.68 18.67 -4.66
N LYS A 112 2.29 17.82 -5.62
CA LYS A 112 2.70 17.98 -7.02
C LYS A 112 2.18 19.29 -7.62
N LYS A 113 0.92 19.65 -7.35
CA LYS A 113 0.31 20.90 -7.83
C LYS A 113 0.97 22.13 -7.21
N ALA A 114 1.23 22.10 -5.91
CA ALA A 114 1.92 23.17 -5.19
C ALA A 114 3.36 23.38 -5.73
N PHE A 115 4.09 22.29 -5.98
CA PHE A 115 5.45 22.37 -6.53
C PHE A 115 5.49 22.89 -7.97
N MET A 116 4.59 22.44 -8.83
CA MET A 116 4.60 22.78 -10.26
C MET A 116 4.01 24.17 -10.56
N GLY A 117 3.22 24.74 -9.63
CA GLY A 117 2.51 26.00 -9.85
C GLY A 117 1.42 25.90 -10.91
N LYS A 118 1.05 27.04 -11.51
CA LYS A 118 0.07 27.10 -12.61
C LYS A 118 0.72 26.62 -13.90
N LEU A 119 0.17 25.58 -14.51
CA LEU A 119 0.63 25.05 -15.79
C LEU A 119 -0.16 25.66 -16.95
N LYS A 120 0.39 25.62 -18.17
CA LYS A 120 -0.27 26.12 -19.38
C LYS A 120 -1.70 25.60 -19.55
N LYS A 121 -1.95 24.32 -19.28
CA LYS A 121 -3.28 23.69 -19.38
C LYS A 121 -4.30 24.28 -18.41
N ASP A 122 -3.86 24.84 -17.28
CA ASP A 122 -4.75 25.41 -16.27
C ASP A 122 -5.27 26.79 -16.71
N PHE A 123 -4.60 27.46 -17.66
CA PHE A 123 -5.06 28.72 -18.25
C PHE A 123 -6.09 28.53 -19.38
N VAL A 124 -6.16 27.34 -19.98
CA VAL A 124 -7.12 27.02 -21.05
C VAL A 124 -8.46 26.53 -20.49
N ALA A 125 -8.45 26.03 -19.27
CA ALA A 125 -9.64 25.52 -18.58
C ALA A 125 -10.33 26.58 -17.69
N ALA A 126 -9.83 27.81 -17.68
CA ALA A 126 -10.40 28.97 -16.99
C ALA A 126 -11.15 29.85 -17.99
#